data_AF-A7RMQ4-F1
#
_entry.id   AF-A7RMQ4-F1
#
_cell.length_a   1.000
_cell.length_b   1.000
_cell.length_c   1.000
_cell.angle_alpha   90.00
_cell.angle_beta   90.00
_cell.angle_gamma   90.00
#
_symmetry.space_group_name_H-M   'P 1'
#
loop_
_entity.id
_entity.type
_entity.pdbx_description
1 polymer ?
#
loop_
_entity_poly.entity_id
_entity_poly.type
_entity_poly.pdbx_seq_one_letter_code
_entity_poly.pdbx_strand_id
1 'polypeptide(L)'
;MTELEATEGNLIQSIINDLKNSAPVWDDFVGKAGKLHSALRRKFRAADSFLDAFQRVADVANNSRGSSRDIGQSLTKMVMRHKSIDGQLKALIG
;
A
#
# COMPACT_ATOMS: atom_id res chain seq x y z
N MET A 1 -16.60 -16.57 -52.04
CA MET A 1 -16.46 -16.39 -50.58
C MET A 1 -15.15 -17.05 -50.19
N THR A 2 -14.07 -16.29 -50.17
CA THR A 2 -12.69 -16.79 -50.10
C THR A 2 -12.33 -17.21 -48.68
N GLU A 3 -11.63 -18.33 -48.50
CA GLU A 3 -11.17 -18.87 -47.19
C GLU A 3 -10.46 -17.83 -46.30
N LEU A 4 -9.86 -16.79 -46.90
CA LEU A 4 -9.28 -15.64 -46.21
C LEU A 4 -10.29 -14.89 -45.32
N GLU A 5 -11.51 -14.63 -45.79
CA GLU A 5 -12.53 -13.93 -44.99
C GLU A 5 -13.05 -14.81 -43.84
N ALA A 6 -13.10 -16.12 -44.04
CA ALA A 6 -13.45 -17.08 -42.99
C ALA A 6 -12.38 -17.16 -41.89
N THR A 7 -11.11 -17.00 -42.27
CA THR A 7 -9.97 -17.05 -41.34
C THR A 7 -9.93 -15.80 -40.45
N GLU A 8 -10.17 -14.61 -41.02
CA GLU A 8 -10.30 -13.37 -40.25
C GLU A 8 -11.50 -13.39 -39.30
N GLY A 9 -12.65 -13.92 -39.76
CA GLY A 9 -13.84 -14.09 -38.92
C GLY A 9 -13.58 -15.00 -37.71
N ASN A 10 -12.85 -16.11 -37.91
CA ASN A 10 -12.48 -17.03 -36.83
C ASN A 10 -11.53 -16.38 -35.82
N LEU A 11 -10.57 -15.58 -36.29
CA LEU A 11 -9.64 -14.82 -35.44
C LEU A 11 -10.38 -13.82 -34.54
N ILE A 12 -11.28 -13.03 -35.12
CA ILE A 12 -12.10 -12.06 -34.37
C ILE A 12 -12.95 -12.78 -33.32
N GLN A 13 -13.57 -13.91 -33.68
CA GLN A 13 -14.39 -14.68 -32.74
C GLN A 13 -13.57 -15.26 -31.58
N SER A 14 -12.33 -15.71 -31.85
CA SER A 14 -11.40 -16.16 -30.81
C SER A 14 -11.07 -15.04 -29.83
N ILE A 15 -10.70 -13.85 -30.35
CA ILE A 15 -10.37 -12.68 -29.52
C ILE A 15 -11.57 -12.28 -28.64
N ILE A 16 -12.78 -12.26 -29.19
CA ILE A 16 -13.99 -11.94 -28.43
C ILE A 16 -14.22 -12.96 -27.30
N ASN A 17 -14.00 -14.25 -27.56
CA ASN A 17 -14.14 -15.29 -26.55
C ASN A 17 -13.08 -15.14 -25.46
N ASP A 18 -11.83 -14.86 -25.81
CA ASP A 18 -10.75 -14.62 -24.85
C ASP A 18 -11.04 -13.42 -23.95
N LEU A 19 -11.53 -12.32 -24.53
CA LEU A 19 -11.93 -11.14 -23.78
C LEU A 19 -13.05 -11.45 -22.78
N LYS A 20 -14.11 -12.14 -23.22
CA LYS A 20 -15.23 -12.55 -22.36
C LYS A 20 -14.77 -13.47 -21.22
N ASN A 21 -13.93 -14.45 -21.55
CA ASN A 21 -13.42 -15.41 -20.58
C ASN A 21 -12.41 -14.78 -19.60
N SER A 22 -11.75 -13.69 -19.99
CA SER A 22 -10.81 -12.97 -19.11
C SER A 22 -11.49 -12.06 -18.09
N ALA A 23 -12.74 -11.64 -18.30
CA ALA A 23 -13.43 -10.67 -17.45
C ALA A 23 -13.47 -11.08 -15.95
N PRO A 24 -13.80 -12.34 -15.57
CA PRO A 24 -13.79 -12.75 -14.16
C PRO A 24 -12.41 -12.68 -13.51
N VAL A 25 -11.33 -12.83 -14.30
CA VAL A 25 -9.94 -12.74 -13.80
C VAL A 25 -9.61 -11.30 -13.45
N TRP A 26 -10.03 -10.34 -14.28
CA TRP A 26 -9.87 -8.91 -13.99
C TRP A 26 -10.69 -8.49 -12.76
N ASP A 27 -11.93 -8.96 -12.63
CA ASP A 27 -12.77 -8.67 -11.48
C ASP A 27 -12.15 -9.20 -10.18
N ASP A 28 -11.64 -10.44 -10.17
CA ASP A 28 -10.94 -11.00 -9.02
C ASP A 28 -9.66 -10.22 -8.68
N PHE A 29 -8.87 -9.84 -9.69
CA PHE A 29 -7.67 -9.02 -9.51
C PHE A 29 -8.01 -7.67 -8.87
N VAL A 30 -9.00 -6.95 -9.40
CA VAL A 30 -9.47 -5.67 -8.85
C VAL A 30 -9.99 -5.86 -7.41
N GLY A 31 -10.76 -6.91 -7.16
CA GLY A 31 -11.25 -7.25 -5.82
C GLY A 31 -10.12 -7.49 -4.82
N LYS A 32 -9.08 -8.24 -5.21
CA LYS A 32 -7.89 -8.49 -4.37
C LYS A 32 -7.05 -7.24 -4.17
N ALA A 33 -6.86 -6.42 -5.21
CA ALA A 33 -6.17 -5.14 -5.11
C ALA A 33 -6.89 -4.19 -4.13
N GLY A 34 -8.23 -4.13 -4.16
CA GLY A 34 -9.03 -3.36 -3.20
C GLY A 34 -8.89 -3.85 -1.75
N LYS A 35 -8.83 -5.18 -1.54
CA LYS A 35 -8.54 -5.76 -0.21
C LYS A 35 -7.14 -5.38 0.29
N LEU A 36 -6.13 -5.46 -0.58
CA LEU A 36 -4.75 -5.07 -0.26
C LEU A 36 -4.68 -3.59 0.14
N HIS A 37 -5.26 -2.71 -0.68
CA HIS A 37 -5.34 -1.27 -0.41
C HIS A 37 -5.96 -1.00 0.97
N SER A 38 -7.12 -1.61 1.25
CA SER A 38 -7.81 -1.47 2.53
C SER A 38 -6.97 -1.97 3.72
N ALA A 39 -6.24 -3.08 3.55
CA ALA A 39 -5.37 -3.63 4.58
C ALA A 39 -4.16 -2.72 4.83
N LEU A 40 -3.52 -2.19 3.79
CA LEU A 40 -2.41 -1.23 3.91
C LEU A 40 -2.87 0.02 4.66
N ARG A 41 -4.04 0.58 4.31
CA ARG A 41 -4.61 1.74 4.99
C ARG A 41 -4.81 1.50 6.49
N ARG A 42 -5.31 0.33 6.88
CA ARG A 42 -5.44 -0.05 8.31
C ARG A 42 -4.08 -0.17 8.99
N LYS A 43 -3.10 -0.82 8.34
CA LYS A 43 -1.75 -0.99 8.88
C LYS A 43 -1.05 0.35 9.11
N PHE A 44 -1.11 1.27 8.16
CA PHE A 44 -0.50 2.60 8.33
C PHE A 44 -1.17 3.42 9.43
N ARG A 45 -2.48 3.29 9.63
CA ARG A 45 -3.15 3.92 10.79
C ARG A 45 -2.67 3.33 12.12
N ALA A 46 -2.48 2.01 12.18
CA ALA A 46 -1.96 1.36 13.38
C ALA A 46 -0.50 1.76 13.65
N ALA A 47 0.34 1.86 12.61
CA ALA A 47 1.71 2.32 12.71
C ALA A 47 1.79 3.77 13.22
N ASP A 48 0.94 4.66 12.71
CA ASP A 48 0.85 6.06 13.14
C ASP A 48 0.53 6.17 14.65
N SER A 49 -0.48 5.43 15.11
CA SER A 49 -0.86 5.37 16.53
C SER A 49 0.27 4.81 17.40
N PHE A 50 0.99 3.80 16.92
CA PHE A 50 2.17 3.28 17.59
C PHE A 50 3.28 4.34 17.68
N LEU A 51 3.57 5.07 16.60
CA LEU A 51 4.58 6.12 16.57
C LEU A 51 4.21 7.30 17.48
N ASP A 52 2.93 7.62 17.65
CA ASP A 52 2.45 8.61 18.62
C ASP A 52 2.69 8.17 20.07
N ALA A 53 2.44 6.89 20.38
CA ALA A 53 2.76 6.34 21.69
C ALA A 53 4.28 6.30 21.92
N PHE A 54 5.04 5.93 20.90
CA PHE A 54 6.50 5.90 20.96
C PHE A 54 7.09 7.31 21.15
N GLN A 55 6.52 8.33 20.49
CA GLN A 55 6.94 9.71 20.73
C GLN A 55 6.75 10.13 22.18
N ARG A 56 5.63 9.75 22.82
CA ARG A 56 5.43 10.05 24.26
C ARG A 56 6.52 9.45 25.14
N VAL A 57 6.99 8.23 24.82
CA VAL A 57 8.14 7.62 25.52
C VAL A 57 9.42 8.43 25.28
N ALA A 58 9.67 8.84 24.04
CA ALA A 58 10.81 9.69 23.70
C ALA A 58 10.76 11.04 24.44
N ASP A 59 9.58 11.63 24.61
CA ASP A 59 9.37 12.90 25.31
C ASP A 59 9.66 12.77 26.82
N VAL A 60 9.24 11.68 27.46
CA VAL A 60 9.61 11.38 28.85
C VAL A 60 11.14 11.29 29.00
N ALA A 61 11.81 10.62 28.08
CA ALA A 61 13.27 10.53 28.07
C ALA A 61 13.95 11.89 27.81
N ASN A 62 13.43 12.70 26.89
CA ASN A 62 13.92 14.06 26.60
C ASN A 62 13.85 14.99 27.82
N ASN A 63 12.81 14.82 28.65
CA ASN A 63 12.63 15.59 29.88
C ASN A 63 13.47 15.07 31.06
N SER A 64 14.19 13.96 30.88
CA SER A 64 15.14 13.44 31.87
C SER A 64 16.50 14.16 31.80
N ARG A 65 17.45 13.79 32.67
CA ARG A 65 18.81 14.36 32.74
C ARG A 65 19.86 13.34 32.27
N GLY A 66 21.04 13.84 31.89
CA GLY A 66 22.17 13.02 31.47
C GLY A 66 21.86 12.16 30.25
N SER A 67 22.42 10.95 30.19
CA SER A 67 22.33 10.06 29.02
C SER A 67 20.90 9.68 28.61
N SER A 68 19.93 9.70 29.54
CA SER A 68 18.52 9.45 29.21
C SER A 68 17.95 10.50 28.25
N ARG A 69 18.41 11.75 28.34
CA ARG A 69 18.03 12.81 27.40
C ARG A 69 18.58 12.54 26.00
N ASP A 70 19.82 12.07 25.90
CA ASP A 70 20.45 11.75 24.61
C ASP A 70 19.76 10.56 23.92
N ILE A 71 19.30 9.59 24.72
CA ILE A 71 18.43 8.50 24.24
C ILE A 71 17.11 9.08 23.71
N GLY A 72 16.43 9.94 24.48
CA GLY A 72 15.18 10.58 24.05
C GLY A 72 15.29 11.33 22.71
N GLN A 73 16.39 12.04 22.50
CA GLN A 73 16.65 12.75 21.24
C GLN A 73 16.83 11.77 20.07
N SER A 74 17.55 10.67 20.31
CA SER A 74 17.76 9.62 19.30
C SER A 74 16.44 8.92 18.94
N LEU A 75 15.60 8.64 19.94
CA LEU A 75 14.28 8.07 19.74
C LEU A 75 13.36 9.01 18.97
N THR A 76 13.38 10.32 19.28
CA THR A 76 12.60 11.32 18.55
C THR A 76 12.98 11.36 17.07
N LYS A 77 14.29 11.31 16.76
CA LYS A 77 14.78 11.22 15.36
C LYS A 77 14.27 9.96 14.66
N MET A 78 14.29 8.81 15.35
CA MET A 78 13.75 7.56 14.82
C MET A 78 12.26 7.69 14.51
N VAL A 79 11.45 8.22 15.45
CA VAL A 79 10.01 8.42 15.24
C VAL A 79 9.75 9.31 14.03
N MET A 80 10.44 10.46 13.92
CA MET A 80 10.27 11.36 12.78
C MET A 80 10.62 10.69 11.45
N ARG A 81 11.70 9.92 11.40
CA ARG A 81 12.08 9.16 10.19
C ARG A 81 11.00 8.14 9.80
N HIS A 82 10.46 7.41 10.77
CA HIS A 82 9.38 6.45 10.51
C HIS A 82 8.09 7.16 10.08
N LYS A 83 7.71 8.28 10.71
CA LYS A 83 6.54 9.09 10.29
C LYS A 83 6.68 9.63 8.87
N SER A 84 7.89 10.03 8.47
CA SER A 84 8.16 10.48 7.09
C SER A 84 7.93 9.36 6.08
N ILE A 85 8.41 8.14 6.36
CA ILE A 85 8.21 6.97 5.49
C ILE A 85 6.72 6.63 5.43
N ASP A 86 6.04 6.58 6.57
CA ASP A 86 4.59 6.34 6.63
C ASP A 86 3.80 7.40 5.86
N GLY A 87 4.22 8.67 5.90
CA GLY A 87 3.63 9.76 5.11
C GLY A 87 3.75 9.53 3.60
N GLN A 88 4.91 9.12 3.12
CA GLN A 88 5.12 8.78 1.71
C GLN A 88 4.26 7.58 1.28
N LEU A 89 4.17 6.55 2.12
CA LEU A 89 3.34 5.38 1.85
C LEU A 89 1.84 5.72 1.86
N LYS A 90 1.39 6.58 2.78
CA LYS A 90 0.03 7.11 2.82
C LYS A 90 -0.32 7.91 1.56
N ALA A 91 0.62 8.65 0.96
CA ALA A 91 0.39 9.37 -0.29
C ALA A 91 0.16 8.43 -1.50
N LEU A 92 0.73 7.22 -1.48
CA LEU A 92 0.53 6.21 -2.52
C LEU A 92 -0.81 5.47 -2.41
N ILE A 93 -1.46 5.53 -1.25
CA ILE A 93 -2.74 4.88 -0.96
C ILE A 93 -3.86 5.88 -0.61
N GLY A 94 -3.58 7.18 -0.74
CA GLY A 94 -4.48 8.29 -0.40
C GLY A 94 -5.45 8.60 -1.52
#